data_AF-A0A7J4NVH9-F1
#
_entry.id   AF-A0A7J4NVH9-F1
#
_cell.length_a   1.000
_cell.length_b   1.000
_cell.length_c   1.000
_cell.angle_alpha   90.00
_cell.angle_beta   90.00
_cell.angle_gamma   90.00
#
_symmetry.space_group_name_H-M   'P 1'
#
loop_
_entity.id
_entity.type
_entity.pdbx_description
1 polymer ?
#
loop_
_entity_poly.entity_id
_entity_poly.type
_entity_poly.pdbx_seq_one_letter_code
_entity_poly.pdbx_strand_id
1 'polypeptide(L)' 'MAHWTARTPDAALNALESLRLSGRTIGVISHIDQLTRRIPVRMDVERTGVRTSTIHVKG' A
#
# COMPACT_ATOMS: atom_id res chain seq x y z
N MET A 1 15.18 14.24 -4.27
CA MET A 1 14.10 14.24 -3.26
C MET A 1 12.78 14.24 -4.01
N ALA A 2 12.06 13.12 -4.04
CA ALA A 2 10.77 13.04 -4.71
C ALA A 2 9.72 13.78 -3.86
N HIS A 3 9.40 15.01 -4.25
CA HIS A 3 8.31 15.78 -3.69
C HIS A 3 6.99 15.18 -4.19
N TRP A 4 6.40 14.25 -3.44
CA TRP A 4 5.02 13.81 -3.66
C TRP A 4 4.10 14.96 -3.19
N THR A 5 3.61 15.80 -4.12
CA THR A 5 2.55 16.78 -3.80
C THR A 5 1.31 16.00 -3.35
N ALA A 6 0.59 16.47 -2.33
CA ALA A 6 -0.58 15.80 -1.73
C ALA A 6 -1.73 15.42 -2.70
N ARG A 7 -1.65 15.82 -3.98
CA ARG A 7 -2.57 15.43 -5.07
C ARG A 7 -2.28 14.03 -5.65
N THR A 8 -1.09 13.49 -5.38
CA THR A 8 -0.62 12.20 -5.93
C THR A 8 -1.15 10.94 -5.22
N PRO A 9 -1.41 10.91 -3.89
CA PRO A 9 -1.92 9.71 -3.24
C PRO A 9 -3.36 9.37 -3.66
N ASP A 10 -4.24 10.36 -3.77
CA ASP A 10 -5.62 10.14 -4.21
C ASP A 10 -5.69 9.67 -5.68
N ALA A 11 -4.86 10.24 -6.56
CA ALA A 11 -4.76 9.81 -7.95
C ALA A 11 -4.24 8.37 -8.06
N ALA A 12 -3.22 8.01 -7.26
CA ALA A 12 -2.74 6.63 -7.17
C ALA A 12 -3.84 5.69 -6.69
N LEU A 13 -4.64 6.11 -5.70
CA LEU A 13 -5.75 5.32 -5.21
C LEU A 13 -6.82 5.05 -6.27
N ASN A 14 -7.25 6.09 -6.99
CA ASN A 14 -8.23 5.97 -8.05
C ASN A 14 -7.75 5.02 -9.17
N ALA A 15 -6.46 5.06 -9.50
CA ALA A 15 -5.86 4.15 -10.47
C ALA A 15 -5.87 2.70 -9.96
N LEU A 16 -5.54 2.48 -8.69
CA LEU A 16 -5.58 1.15 -8.07
C LEU A 16 -7.01 0.59 -8.01
N GLU A 17 -7.99 1.40 -7.64
CA GLU A 17 -9.40 0.99 -7.66
C GLU A 17 -9.86 0.62 -9.06
N SER A 18 -9.54 1.43 -10.07
CA SER A 18 -9.89 1.16 -11.46
C SER A 18 -9.29 -0.17 -11.96
N LEU A 19 -8.03 -0.45 -11.61
CA LEU A 19 -7.37 -1.72 -11.94
C LEU A 19 -8.02 -2.91 -11.23
N ARG A 20 -8.37 -2.78 -9.94
CA ARG A 20 -9.09 -3.82 -9.19
C ARG A 20 -10.47 -4.10 -9.81
N LEU A 21 -11.21 -3.06 -10.18
CA LEU A 21 -12.53 -3.19 -10.82
C LEU A 21 -12.45 -3.89 -12.18
N SER A 22 -11.32 -3.79 -12.88
CA SER A 22 -11.08 -4.52 -14.14
C SER A 22 -10.84 -6.03 -13.96
N GLY A 23 -10.93 -6.55 -12.73
CA GLY A 23 -10.69 -7.97 -12.43
C GLY A 23 -9.22 -8.36 -12.38
N ARG A 24 -8.30 -7.39 -12.36
CA ARG A 24 -6.86 -7.64 -12.27
C ARG A 24 -6.44 -7.77 -10.81
N THR A 25 -5.66 -8.80 -10.51
CA THR A 25 -4.93 -8.88 -9.23
C THR A 25 -3.82 -7.85 -9.23
N ILE A 26 -3.86 -6.93 -8.25
CA ILE A 26 -2.87 -5.88 -8.08
C ILE A 26 -2.33 -5.90 -6.65
N GLY A 27 -1.02 -5.66 -6.51
CA GLY A 27 -0.35 -5.48 -5.23
C GLY A 27 0.37 -4.15 -5.18
N VAL A 28 0.43 -3.53 -3.99
CA VAL A 28 1.09 -2.24 -3.79
C VAL A 28 2.00 -2.34 -2.58
N ILE A 29 3.24 -1.89 -2.74
CA ILE A 29 4.19 -1.71 -1.64
C ILE A 29 4.27 -0.21 -1.37
N SER A 30 3.84 0.21 -0.18
CA SER A 30 3.84 1.63 0.19
C SER A 30 4.01 1.80 1.70
N HIS A 31 4.69 2.88 2.09
CA HIS A 31 4.77 3.36 3.47
C HIS A 31 3.83 4.56 3.71
N ILE A 32 3.05 4.96 2.71
CA ILE A 32 2.13 6.10 2.82
C ILE A 32 0.84 5.64 3.49
N ASP A 33 0.59 6.13 4.71
CA ASP A 33 -0.58 5.81 5.53
C ASP A 33 -1.93 5.89 4.79
N GLN A 34 -2.11 6.90 3.93
CA GLN A 34 -3.36 7.06 3.15
C GLN A 34 -3.58 5.93 2.14
N LEU A 35 -2.50 5.42 1.53
CA LEU A 35 -2.56 4.31 0.58
C LEU A 35 -2.75 2.98 1.33
N THR A 36 -2.03 2.79 2.42
CA THR A 36 -2.05 1.53 3.17
C THR A 36 -3.35 1.32 3.94
N ARG A 37 -4.00 2.36 4.49
CA ARG A 37 -5.24 2.20 5.28
C ARG A 37 -6.48 1.84 4.46
N ARG A 38 -6.49 2.12 3.15
CA ARG A 38 -7.67 1.94 2.28
C ARG A 38 -7.67 0.59 1.54
N ILE A 39 -6.59 -0.18 1.60
CA ILE A 39 -6.54 -1.55 1.05
C ILE A 39 -7.02 -2.52 2.14
N PRO A 40 -8.08 -3.32 1.92
CA PRO A 40 -8.66 -4.18 2.95
C PRO A 40 -7.73 -5.33 3.36
N VAL A 41 -7.09 -6.00 2.39
CA VAL A 41 -6.14 -7.09 2.64
C VAL A 41 -4.71 -6.56 2.57
N ARG A 42 -3.93 -6.74 3.65
CA ARG A 42 -2.59 -6.15 3.81
C ARG A 42 -1.60 -7.14 4.41
N MET A 43 -0.34 -6.95 4.04
CA MET A 43 0.81 -7.59 4.67
C MET A 43 1.62 -6.50 5.36
N ASP A 44 1.45 -6.36 6.67
CA ASP A 44 2.21 -5.40 7.45
C ASP A 44 3.58 -5.98 7.76
N VAL A 45 4.64 -5.29 7.32
CA VAL A 45 6.03 -5.67 7.61
C VAL A 45 6.48 -4.90 8.84
N GLU A 46 6.85 -5.64 9.90
CA GLU A 46 7.38 -5.08 11.13
C GLU A 46 8.83 -5.51 11.34
N ARG A 47 9.70 -4.56 11.64
CA ARG A 47 11.09 -4.86 11.98
C ARG A 47 11.17 -5.39 13.41
N THR A 48 11.58 -6.64 13.59
CA THR A 48 11.64 -7.31 14.90
C THR A 48 13.06 -7.49 15.44
N GLY A 49 14.08 -7.13 14.66
CA GLY A 49 15.48 -7.20 15.06
C GLY A 49 16.41 -6.47 14.10
N VAL A 50 17.72 -6.65 14.26
CA VAL A 50 18.73 -5.91 13.47
C VAL A 50 18.68 -6.27 11.98
N ARG A 51 18.30 -7.51 11.64
CA ARG A 51 18.20 -7.98 10.24
C ARG A 51 16.97 -8.84 9.99
N THR A 52 16.04 -8.85 10.93
CA THR A 52 14.84 -9.68 10.88
C THR A 52 13.61 -8.79 10.82
N SER A 53 12.60 -9.29 10.11
CA SER A 53 11.29 -8.65 10.02
C SER A 53 10.23 -9.73 10.00
N THR A 54 9.08 -9.40 10.56
CA THR A 54 7.91 -10.29 10.63
C THR A 54 6.82 -9.72 9.75
N ILE A 55 6.06 -10.62 9.11
CA ILE A 55 4.90 -10.26 8.30
C ILE A 55 3.64 -10.58 9.08
N HIS A 56 2.72 -9.63 9.15
CA HIS A 56 1.38 -9.82 9.68
C HIS A 56 0.35 -9.66 8.56
N VAL A 57 -0.40 -10.73 8.28
CA VAL A 57 -1.50 -10.66 7.30
C VAL A 57 -2.75 -10.13 8.01
N LYS A 58 -3.32 -9.07 7.44
CA LYS A 58 -4.59 -8.48 7.87
C LYS A 58 -5.57 -8.57 6.72
N GLY A 59 -6.79 -9.02 6.97
CA GLY A 59 -7.85 -9.18 5.97
C GLY A 59 -9.18 -8.66 6.49
#